data_AF-A0A945FH21-F1
#
_entry.id   AF-A0A945FH21-F1
#
_cell.length_a   1.000
_cell.length_b   1.000
_cell.length_c   1.000
_cell.angle_alpha   90.00
_cell.angle_beta   90.00
_cell.angle_gamma   90.00
#
_symmetry.space_group_name_H-M   'P 1'
#
loop_
_entity.id
_entity.type
_entity.pdbx_description
1 polymer ?
#
loop_
_entity_poly.entity_id
_entity_poly.type
_entity_poly.pdbx_seq_one_letter_code
_entity_poly.pdbx_strand_id
1 'polypeptide(L)'
;MRSGLSKYIPFVTHVRALKNWISLINQRRQIQVVPSTGDILVSYGHHHIPQAGEIAIGGIVKFQHLLPRYPNSPDLFNILCMVSSQPPKGAHLIAKTAQKKGAKLVWNQNGVAYPASQADWKTRNAPMSKLFHLADHVFYQSEFCRLAAHEFLGERKGNGEVLYNSVDT
;
A
#
# COMPACT_ATOMS: atom_id res chain seq x y z
N MET A 1 44.50 -7.46 27.11
CA MET A 1 43.51 -8.47 27.51
C MET A 1 42.15 -8.12 26.89
N ARG A 2 41.66 -9.03 26.02
CA ARG A 2 40.31 -9.21 25.44
C ARG A 2 39.52 -7.97 24.97
N SER A 3 39.77 -7.56 23.72
CA SER A 3 38.73 -7.04 22.83
C SER A 3 38.23 -8.20 21.96
N GLY A 4 36.92 -8.45 21.96
CA GLY A 4 36.36 -9.53 21.17
C GLY A 4 34.88 -9.68 21.43
N LEU A 5 34.08 -9.00 20.61
CA LEU A 5 32.71 -9.37 20.20
C LEU A 5 32.16 -8.25 19.31
N SER A 6 32.25 -8.42 17.99
CA SER A 6 31.23 -8.01 16.99
C SER A 6 31.81 -8.14 15.58
N LYS A 7 31.79 -9.35 15.02
CA LYS A 7 32.10 -9.60 13.60
C LYS A 7 31.14 -10.58 12.91
N TYR A 8 29.91 -10.72 13.41
CA TYR A 8 28.92 -11.64 12.83
C TYR A 8 27.51 -11.02 12.73
N ILE A 9 27.35 -9.98 11.91
CA ILE A 9 26.05 -9.51 11.41
C ILE A 9 26.01 -9.18 9.88
N PRO A 10 26.73 -9.84 8.94
CA PRO A 10 26.44 -9.66 7.51
C PRO A 10 25.56 -10.77 6.89
N PHE A 11 25.54 -11.99 7.42
CA PHE A 11 24.96 -13.14 6.70
C PHE A 11 23.42 -13.18 6.74
N VAL A 12 22.82 -12.84 7.89
CA VAL A 12 21.36 -12.90 8.09
C VAL A 12 20.62 -11.84 7.26
N THR A 13 21.23 -10.67 7.07
CA THR A 13 20.69 -9.56 6.26
C THR A 13 20.64 -9.91 4.78
N HIS A 14 21.68 -10.57 4.24
CA HIS A 14 21.72 -10.99 2.82
C HIS A 14 20.67 -12.07 2.52
N VAL A 15 20.50 -13.07 3.39
CA VAL A 15 19.48 -14.11 3.21
C VAL A 15 18.06 -13.54 3.28
N ARG A 16 17.80 -12.60 4.21
CA ARG A 16 16.50 -11.92 4.31
C ARG A 16 16.21 -11.05 3.08
N ALA A 17 17.21 -10.30 2.60
CA ALA A 17 17.07 -9.49 1.39
C ALA A 17 16.75 -10.36 0.17
N LEU A 18 17.45 -11.49 -0.01
CA LEU A 18 17.21 -12.43 -1.10
C LEU A 18 15.81 -13.06 -1.04
N LYS A 19 15.38 -13.54 0.14
CA LYS A 19 14.03 -14.09 0.34
C LYS A 19 12.93 -13.07 0.03
N ASN A 20 13.11 -11.83 0.47
CA ASN A 20 12.20 -10.73 0.17
C ASN A 20 12.15 -10.46 -1.35
N TRP A 21 13.29 -10.52 -2.02
CA TRP A 21 13.37 -10.26 -3.46
C TRP A 21 12.70 -11.36 -4.28
N ILE A 22 12.91 -12.63 -3.92
CA ILE A 22 12.25 -13.79 -4.55
C ILE A 22 10.73 -13.71 -4.34
N SER A 23 10.28 -13.39 -3.12
CA SER A 23 8.85 -13.22 -2.81
C SER A 23 8.21 -12.13 -3.68
N LEU A 24 8.87 -10.97 -3.84
CA LEU A 24 8.40 -9.90 -4.71
C LEU A 24 8.34 -10.30 -6.19
N ILE A 25 9.33 -11.06 -6.67
CA ILE A 25 9.34 -11.57 -8.05
C ILE A 25 8.18 -12.54 -8.28
N ASN A 26 7.96 -13.46 -7.34
CA ASN A 26 6.89 -14.46 -7.43
C ASN A 26 5.52 -13.79 -7.40
N GLN A 27 5.30 -12.85 -6.47
CA GLN A 27 4.06 -12.10 -6.40
C GLN A 27 3.75 -11.37 -7.72
N ARG A 28 4.75 -10.70 -8.32
CA ARG A 28 4.57 -10.00 -9.60
C ARG A 28 4.22 -10.91 -10.77
N ARG A 29 4.78 -12.13 -10.79
CA ARG A 29 4.48 -13.14 -11.81
C ARG A 29 3.05 -13.66 -11.69
N GLN A 30 2.57 -13.78 -10.45
CA GLN A 30 1.22 -14.29 -10.15
C GLN A 30 0.11 -13.29 -10.45
N ILE A 31 0.39 -11.98 -10.50
CA ILE A 31 -0.61 -10.96 -10.89
C ILE A 31 -1.17 -11.27 -12.28
N GLN A 32 -2.45 -11.57 -12.34
CA GLN A 32 -3.27 -11.68 -13.52
C GLN A 32 -4.31 -10.55 -13.46
N VAL A 33 -4.44 -9.82 -14.56
CA VAL A 33 -5.44 -8.75 -14.66
C VAL A 33 -6.54 -9.21 -15.59
N VAL A 34 -7.76 -9.17 -15.09
CA VAL A 34 -8.96 -9.45 -15.88
C VAL A 34 -9.34 -8.18 -16.63
N PRO A 35 -9.67 -8.24 -17.92
CA PRO A 35 -10.30 -7.12 -18.61
C PRO A 35 -11.53 -6.64 -17.85
N SER A 36 -11.88 -5.36 -17.93
CA SER A 36 -13.10 -4.85 -17.31
C SER A 36 -14.31 -5.40 -18.07
N THR A 37 -14.83 -6.54 -17.64
CA THR A 37 -16.01 -7.23 -18.20
C THR A 37 -17.30 -6.90 -17.45
N GLY A 38 -17.25 -5.94 -16.51
CA GLY A 38 -18.36 -5.56 -15.62
C GLY A 38 -18.18 -6.03 -14.18
N ASP A 39 -17.44 -7.13 -13.95
CA ASP A 39 -17.17 -7.62 -12.60
C ASP A 39 -16.12 -6.76 -11.88
N ILE A 40 -16.35 -6.47 -10.60
CA ILE A 40 -15.42 -5.73 -9.75
C ILE A 40 -14.58 -6.74 -8.96
N LEU A 41 -13.32 -6.93 -9.38
CA LEU A 41 -12.38 -7.82 -8.71
C LEU A 41 -11.28 -6.99 -8.04
N VAL A 42 -11.24 -7.03 -6.72
CA VAL A 42 -10.37 -6.17 -5.91
C VAL A 42 -9.23 -6.97 -5.29
N SER A 43 -8.00 -6.51 -5.50
CA SER A 43 -6.85 -6.89 -4.69
C SER A 43 -6.53 -5.78 -3.71
N TYR A 44 -6.30 -6.13 -2.45
CA TYR A 44 -5.80 -5.17 -1.44
C TYR A 44 -4.27 -5.10 -1.39
N GLY A 45 -3.59 -5.75 -2.34
CA GLY A 45 -2.13 -5.84 -2.41
C GLY A 45 -1.48 -6.77 -1.37
N HIS A 46 -2.28 -7.38 -0.49
CA HIS A 46 -1.88 -8.40 0.47
C HIS A 46 -2.50 -9.74 0.10
N HIS A 47 -1.77 -10.84 0.32
CA HIS A 47 -2.31 -12.19 0.08
C HIS A 47 -3.46 -12.53 1.04
N HIS A 48 -3.37 -12.04 2.28
CA HIS A 48 -4.39 -12.25 3.29
C HIS A 48 -4.78 -10.89 3.90
N ILE A 49 -6.09 -10.69 4.05
CA ILE A 49 -6.69 -9.61 4.82
C ILE A 49 -7.41 -10.26 6.00
N PRO A 50 -7.25 -9.74 7.23
CA PRO A 50 -7.94 -10.25 8.40
C PRO A 50 -9.45 -10.32 8.17
N GLN A 51 -10.05 -11.45 8.51
CA GLN A 51 -11.49 -11.71 8.49
C GLN A 51 -12.20 -11.08 9.67
N ALA A 52 -13.53 -11.00 9.64
CA ALA A 52 -14.30 -10.53 10.79
C ALA A 52 -13.96 -11.36 12.05
N GLY A 53 -13.63 -10.69 13.15
CA GLY A 53 -13.18 -11.30 14.41
C GLY A 53 -11.66 -11.44 14.54
N GLU A 54 -10.90 -11.27 13.46
CA GLU A 54 -9.43 -11.19 13.54
C GLU A 54 -8.99 -9.75 13.80
N ILE A 55 -7.84 -9.60 14.49
CA ILE A 55 -7.30 -8.28 14.81
C ILE A 55 -6.76 -7.61 13.53
N ALA A 56 -7.36 -6.48 13.16
CA ALA A 56 -6.86 -5.58 12.13
C ALA A 56 -6.35 -4.28 12.74
N ILE A 57 -5.28 -3.71 12.17
CA ILE A 57 -4.65 -2.48 12.67
C ILE A 57 -4.51 -1.47 11.53
N GLY A 58 -4.74 -0.20 11.85
CA GLY A 58 -4.60 0.92 10.92
C GLY A 58 -5.55 0.79 9.73
N GLY A 59 -5.08 1.18 8.55
CA GLY A 59 -5.89 1.15 7.32
C GLY A 59 -6.39 -0.22 6.88
N ILE A 60 -5.84 -1.32 7.39
CA ILE A 60 -6.32 -2.69 7.07
C ILE A 60 -7.74 -2.91 7.60
N VAL A 61 -8.13 -2.23 8.69
CA VAL A 61 -9.50 -2.27 9.23
C VAL A 61 -10.51 -1.92 8.14
N LYS A 62 -10.20 -0.91 7.31
CA LYS A 62 -11.05 -0.53 6.16
C LYS A 62 -11.25 -1.71 5.20
N PHE A 63 -10.20 -2.46 4.92
CA PHE A 63 -10.27 -3.61 4.00
C PHE A 63 -11.04 -4.78 4.60
N GLN A 64 -10.87 -5.07 5.89
CA GLN A 64 -11.66 -6.07 6.61
C GLN A 64 -13.17 -5.79 6.49
N HIS A 65 -13.60 -4.53 6.65
CA HIS A 65 -15.01 -4.13 6.47
C HIS A 65 -15.49 -4.23 5.02
N LEU A 66 -14.60 -4.11 4.02
CA LEU A 66 -14.97 -4.23 2.62
C LEU A 66 -15.08 -5.68 2.14
N LEU A 67 -14.48 -6.65 2.84
CA LEU A 67 -14.45 -8.06 2.42
C LEU A 67 -15.82 -8.67 2.06
N PRO A 68 -16.93 -8.41 2.81
CA PRO A 68 -18.23 -9.00 2.47
C PRO A 68 -18.78 -8.54 1.11
N ARG A 69 -18.44 -7.32 0.68
CA ARG A 69 -18.90 -6.72 -0.59
C ARG A 69 -17.88 -6.94 -1.70
N TYR A 70 -16.60 -6.81 -1.36
CA TYR A 70 -15.46 -6.86 -2.27
C TYR A 70 -14.40 -7.80 -1.69
N PRO A 71 -14.54 -9.12 -1.92
CA PRO A 71 -13.57 -10.10 -1.46
C PRO A 71 -12.17 -9.84 -2.03
N ASN A 72 -11.14 -10.15 -1.25
CA ASN A 72 -9.76 -10.02 -1.71
C ASN A 72 -9.43 -11.10 -2.77
N SER A 73 -9.08 -10.67 -3.97
CA SER A 73 -8.51 -11.53 -5.01
C SER A 73 -7.06 -11.12 -5.26
N PRO A 74 -6.08 -11.72 -4.54
CA PRO A 74 -4.70 -11.24 -4.54
C PRO A 74 -4.01 -11.39 -5.90
N ASP A 75 -4.39 -12.40 -6.67
CA ASP A 75 -3.72 -12.79 -7.91
C ASP A 75 -4.56 -12.48 -9.16
N LEU A 76 -5.89 -12.34 -9.07
CA LEU A 76 -6.77 -12.14 -10.24
C LEU A 76 -7.71 -10.94 -10.02
N PHE A 77 -7.35 -9.76 -10.53
CA PHE A 77 -8.09 -8.53 -10.20
C PHE A 77 -8.03 -7.48 -11.31
N ASN A 78 -8.98 -6.56 -11.30
CA ASN A 78 -8.98 -5.38 -12.19
C ASN A 78 -8.86 -4.06 -11.42
N ILE A 79 -9.04 -4.09 -10.10
CA ILE A 79 -8.79 -2.97 -9.20
C ILE A 79 -7.76 -3.39 -8.15
N LEU A 80 -6.70 -2.60 -8.00
CA LEU A 80 -5.75 -2.70 -6.90
C LEU A 80 -6.04 -1.56 -5.91
N CYS A 81 -6.53 -1.88 -4.73
CA CYS A 81 -6.84 -0.91 -3.68
C CYS A 81 -5.77 -1.00 -2.57
N MET A 82 -5.06 0.10 -2.31
CA MET A 82 -4.03 0.12 -1.26
C MET A 82 -4.18 1.31 -0.32
N VAL A 83 -3.64 1.21 0.89
CA VAL A 83 -3.79 2.23 1.94
C VAL A 83 -2.44 2.69 2.46
N SER A 84 -2.28 4.01 2.64
CA SER A 84 -0.99 4.64 2.96
C SER A 84 -0.42 4.26 4.32
N SER A 85 -1.27 3.87 5.26
CA SER A 85 -0.85 3.45 6.61
C SER A 85 -0.33 2.02 6.68
N GLN A 86 -0.67 1.16 5.70
CA GLN A 86 -0.24 -0.23 5.67
C GLN A 86 -0.04 -0.73 4.22
N PRO A 87 0.86 -0.10 3.45
CA PRO A 87 1.15 -0.55 2.10
C PRO A 87 1.85 -1.92 2.14
N PRO A 88 1.57 -2.83 1.19
CA PRO A 88 2.33 -4.07 1.09
C PRO A 88 3.81 -3.79 0.79
N LYS A 89 4.67 -4.74 1.15
CA LYS A 89 6.09 -4.66 0.79
C LYS A 89 6.21 -4.58 -0.74
N GLY A 90 7.03 -3.64 -1.22
CA GLY A 90 7.19 -3.44 -2.66
C GLY A 90 5.95 -2.89 -3.38
N ALA A 91 5.02 -2.26 -2.65
CA ALA A 91 3.77 -1.69 -3.18
C ALA A 91 3.93 -0.93 -4.51
N HIS A 92 4.96 -0.09 -4.66
CA HIS A 92 5.21 0.62 -5.92
C HIS A 92 5.44 -0.30 -7.12
N LEU A 93 6.17 -1.41 -6.93
CA LEU A 93 6.42 -2.39 -7.99
C LEU A 93 5.17 -3.20 -8.31
N ILE A 94 4.38 -3.55 -7.30
CA ILE A 94 3.09 -4.24 -7.44
C ILE A 94 2.14 -3.34 -8.26
N ALA A 95 1.95 -2.09 -7.82
CA ALA A 95 1.13 -1.09 -8.50
C ALA A 95 1.53 -0.90 -9.97
N LYS A 96 2.83 -0.65 -10.21
CA LYS A 96 3.34 -0.44 -11.56
C LYS A 96 3.16 -1.66 -12.44
N THR A 97 3.27 -2.87 -11.88
CA THR A 97 3.04 -4.12 -12.62
C THR A 97 1.56 -4.30 -12.94
N ALA A 98 0.68 -4.05 -11.97
CA ALA A 98 -0.77 -4.15 -12.12
C ALA A 98 -1.31 -3.16 -13.17
N GLN A 99 -0.92 -1.88 -13.10
CA GLN A 99 -1.32 -0.88 -14.09
C GLN A 99 -0.83 -1.20 -15.50
N LYS A 100 0.42 -1.67 -15.63
CA LYS A 100 0.94 -2.14 -16.93
C LYS A 100 0.13 -3.29 -17.52
N LYS A 101 -0.50 -4.09 -16.67
CA LYS A 101 -1.38 -5.19 -17.06
C LYS A 101 -2.85 -4.75 -17.22
N GLY A 102 -3.17 -3.48 -16.98
CA GLY A 102 -4.49 -2.89 -17.23
C GLY A 102 -5.36 -2.66 -15.98
N ALA A 103 -4.88 -3.00 -14.79
CA ALA A 103 -5.64 -2.77 -13.56
C ALA A 103 -5.63 -1.29 -13.15
N LYS A 104 -6.70 -0.84 -12.49
CA LYS A 104 -6.78 0.51 -11.91
C LYS A 104 -6.26 0.53 -10.48
N LEU A 105 -5.40 1.49 -10.16
CA LEU A 105 -4.90 1.72 -8.81
C LEU A 105 -5.78 2.73 -8.08
N VAL A 106 -6.43 2.27 -7.00
CA VAL A 106 -7.11 3.10 -6.02
C VAL A 106 -6.23 3.22 -4.78
N TRP A 107 -5.98 4.45 -4.34
CA TRP A 107 -5.10 4.74 -3.21
C TRP A 107 -5.85 5.47 -2.10
N ASN A 108 -5.85 4.90 -0.90
CA ASN A 108 -6.44 5.51 0.29
C ASN A 108 -5.36 6.23 1.11
N GLN A 109 -5.37 7.56 1.04
CA GLN A 109 -4.39 8.44 1.64
C GLN A 109 -4.85 8.87 3.04
N ASN A 110 -4.34 8.17 4.06
CA ASN A 110 -4.70 8.41 5.47
C ASN A 110 -3.87 9.51 6.13
N GLY A 111 -2.66 9.78 5.66
CA GLY A 111 -1.76 10.75 6.29
C GLY A 111 -0.33 10.64 5.78
N VAL A 112 0.51 11.58 6.20
CA VAL A 112 1.90 11.74 5.75
C VAL A 112 2.81 11.91 6.97
N ALA A 113 4.10 11.64 6.81
CA ALA A 113 5.09 12.12 7.77
C ALA A 113 5.35 13.61 7.53
N TYR A 114 5.58 14.38 8.60
CA TYR A 114 5.92 15.80 8.51
C TYR A 114 6.96 16.19 9.58
N PRO A 115 7.69 17.31 9.42
CA PRO A 115 8.86 17.64 10.23
C PRO A 115 8.65 17.57 11.76
N ALA A 116 7.50 18.03 12.24
CA ALA A 116 7.20 18.04 13.67
C ALA A 116 6.90 16.65 14.25
N SER A 117 6.55 15.67 13.41
CA SER A 117 6.33 14.28 13.85
C SER A 117 7.62 13.46 13.86
N GLN A 118 8.46 13.60 12.81
CA GLN A 118 9.57 12.69 12.52
C GLN A 118 10.68 13.42 11.75
N ALA A 119 11.93 13.26 12.19
CA ALA A 119 13.08 13.90 11.55
C ALA A 119 13.32 13.41 10.10
N ASP A 120 13.04 12.13 9.82
CA ASP A 120 13.26 11.47 8.53
C ASP A 120 12.02 11.50 7.60
N TRP A 121 11.12 12.46 7.80
CA TRP A 121 9.81 12.50 7.12
C TRP A 121 9.91 12.44 5.58
N LYS A 122 10.91 13.08 4.97
CA LYS A 122 11.12 13.05 3.51
C LYS A 122 11.38 11.62 3.01
N THR A 123 12.25 10.89 3.70
CA THR A 123 12.60 9.51 3.36
C THR A 123 11.39 8.59 3.50
N ARG A 124 10.58 8.79 4.55
CA ARG A 124 9.34 8.03 4.77
C ARG A 124 8.27 8.35 3.72
N ASN A 125 8.16 9.60 3.31
CA ASN A 125 7.18 10.03 2.31
C ASN A 125 7.59 9.67 0.88
N ALA A 126 8.87 9.48 0.58
CA ALA A 126 9.33 9.16 -0.77
C ALA A 126 8.62 7.95 -1.43
N PRO A 127 8.47 6.77 -0.79
CA PRO A 127 7.70 5.67 -1.36
C PRO A 127 6.20 5.98 -1.46
N MET A 128 5.66 6.74 -0.50
CA MET A 128 4.24 7.13 -0.49
C MET A 128 3.91 8.08 -1.64
N SER A 129 4.75 9.09 -1.88
CA SER A 129 4.64 10.04 -2.99
C SER A 129 4.62 9.32 -4.34
N LYS A 130 5.48 8.31 -4.53
CA LYS A 130 5.47 7.49 -5.75
C LYS A 130 4.15 6.76 -5.98
N LEU A 131 3.49 6.27 -4.94
CA LEU A 131 2.19 5.59 -5.06
C LEU A 131 1.05 6.59 -5.25
N PHE A 132 1.09 7.69 -4.52
CA PHE A 132 0.15 8.79 -4.62
C PHE A 132 0.05 9.35 -6.05
N HIS A 133 1.19 9.63 -6.68
CA HIS A 133 1.25 10.11 -8.07
C HIS A 133 0.95 9.03 -9.10
N LEU A 134 1.15 7.76 -8.76
CA LEU A 134 0.84 6.63 -9.65
C LEU A 134 -0.65 6.31 -9.68
N ALA A 135 -1.39 6.60 -8.61
CA ALA A 135 -2.78 6.19 -8.46
C ALA A 135 -3.72 6.82 -9.50
N ASP A 136 -4.59 5.98 -10.08
CA ASP A 136 -5.67 6.44 -10.98
C ASP A 136 -6.72 7.25 -10.20
N HIS A 137 -6.98 6.87 -8.94
CA HIS A 137 -7.89 7.58 -8.04
C HIS A 137 -7.33 7.60 -6.60
N VAL A 138 -7.47 8.73 -5.92
CA VAL A 138 -7.07 8.87 -4.50
C VAL A 138 -8.27 9.24 -3.63
N PHE A 139 -8.53 8.44 -2.60
CA PHE A 139 -9.41 8.83 -1.50
C PHE A 139 -8.61 9.46 -0.38
N TYR A 140 -9.00 10.65 0.06
CA TYR A 140 -8.46 11.31 1.24
C TYR A 140 -9.40 11.12 2.42
N GLN A 141 -8.90 10.70 3.58
CA GLN A 141 -9.77 10.47 4.75
C GLN A 141 -10.35 11.76 5.37
N SER A 142 -9.85 12.92 4.96
CA SER A 142 -10.32 14.25 5.35
C SER A 142 -9.71 15.32 4.43
N GLU A 143 -10.25 16.53 4.47
CA GLU A 143 -9.64 17.70 3.82
C GLU A 143 -8.23 17.97 4.35
N PHE A 144 -7.99 17.81 5.66
CA PHE A 144 -6.65 17.94 6.24
C PHE A 144 -5.66 16.96 5.60
N CYS A 145 -6.06 15.70 5.42
CA CYS A 145 -5.22 14.69 4.79
C CYS A 145 -4.98 15.00 3.30
N ARG A 146 -5.95 15.60 2.61
CA ARG A 146 -5.77 16.08 1.23
C ARG A 146 -4.73 17.20 1.16
N LEU A 147 -4.88 18.24 1.96
CA LEU A 147 -3.94 19.37 2.00
C LEU A 147 -2.53 18.90 2.37
N ALA A 148 -2.40 18.07 3.41
CA ALA A 148 -1.11 17.54 3.84
C ALA A 148 -0.47 16.64 2.76
N ALA A 149 -1.27 15.84 2.03
CA ALA A 149 -0.73 15.03 0.93
C ALA A 149 -0.16 15.92 -0.19
N HIS A 150 -0.87 16.97 -0.60
CA HIS A 150 -0.37 17.89 -1.62
C HIS A 150 0.89 18.65 -1.17
N GLU A 151 0.92 19.11 0.09
CA GLU A 151 2.08 19.78 0.67
C GLU A 151 3.32 18.87 0.75
N PHE A 152 3.17 17.67 1.33
CA PHE A 152 4.31 16.83 1.72
C PHE A 152 4.64 15.71 0.74
N LEU A 153 3.72 15.36 -0.18
CA LEU A 153 3.96 14.37 -1.25
C LEU A 153 4.09 15.03 -2.63
N GLY A 154 3.83 16.34 -2.72
CA GLY A 154 3.84 17.14 -3.93
C GLY A 154 2.47 17.24 -4.60
N GLU A 155 2.26 18.31 -5.39
CA GLU A 155 1.03 18.52 -6.12
C GLU A 155 0.76 17.39 -7.13
N ARG A 156 -0.46 16.83 -7.06
CA ARG A 156 -0.90 15.74 -7.94
C ARG A 156 -1.89 16.23 -8.99
N LYS A 157 -1.79 15.65 -10.19
CA LYS A 157 -2.82 15.67 -11.23
C LYS A 157 -3.59 14.34 -11.22
N GLY A 158 -4.90 14.39 -11.47
CA GLY A 158 -5.76 13.20 -11.57
C GLY A 158 -6.88 13.19 -10.54
N ASN A 159 -7.77 12.20 -10.66
CA ASN A 159 -9.00 12.13 -9.88
C ASN A 159 -8.72 11.83 -8.40
N GLY A 160 -9.45 12.47 -7.51
CA GLY A 160 -9.46 12.15 -6.10
C GLY A 160 -10.50 12.96 -5.35
N GLU A 161 -10.96 12.42 -4.24
CA GLU A 161 -12.02 13.03 -3.43
C GLU A 161 -11.83 12.74 -1.95
N VAL A 162 -12.46 13.56 -1.10
CA VAL A 162 -12.49 13.30 0.33
C VAL A 162 -13.61 12.30 0.62
N LEU A 163 -13.24 11.20 1.25
CA LEU A 163 -14.16 10.19 1.77
C LEU A 163 -13.85 10.01 3.26
N TYR A 164 -14.66 10.62 4.11
CA TYR A 164 -14.49 10.55 5.56
C TYR A 164 -14.62 9.12 6.06
N ASN A 165 -13.82 8.75 7.07
CA ASN A 165 -13.97 7.45 7.71
C ASN A 165 -15.35 7.36 8.36
N SER A 166 -16.02 6.22 8.15
CA SER A 166 -17.26 5.89 8.85
C SER A 166 -17.00 5.64 10.33
N VAL A 167 -17.99 5.94 11.15
CA VAL A 167 -18.07 5.55 12.56
C VAL A 167 -19.14 4.46 12.70
N ASP A 168 -18.89 3.49 13.58
CA ASP A 168 -19.90 2.53 14.02
C ASP A 168 -20.68 3.20 15.16
N THR A 169 -21.97 3.47 14.95
CA THR A 169 -22.84 4.24 15.86
C THR A 169 -23.95 3.38 16.42
#